data_AF-A0A8T9VGZ8-F1
#
_entry.id   AF-A0A8T9VGZ8-F1
#
_cell.length_a   1.000
_cell.length_b   1.000
_cell.length_c   1.000
_cell.angle_alpha   90.00
_cell.angle_beta   90.00
_cell.angle_gamma   90.00
#
_symmetry.space_group_name_H-M   'P 1'
#
loop_
_entity.id
_entity.type
_entity.pdbx_description
1 polymer ?
#
loop_
_entity_poly.entity_id
_entity_poly.type
_entity_poly.pdbx_seq_one_letter_code
_entity_poly.pdbx_strand_id
1 'polypeptide(L)'
;MELHQEGHIGLCLLFYTPIVYTGQHIGVPWILLILSTATAISIANIPDIDLKTTFLSHRGFTHTILFALITGTTTGFLYLGIASLFNPFPLEIRIAVLLLGFLTGFLAITSHIAGDMLTPMGVKPYWPLKNKKISLSLFKARNRLANTIFLALGIIIYTSSIWQAL
;
A
#
# COMPACT_ATOMS: atom_id res chain seq x y z
N MET A 1 -10.43 -1.60 20.75
CA MET A 1 -10.73 -2.40 19.53
C MET A 1 -9.44 -3.08 19.13
N GLU A 2 -9.41 -4.41 19.01
CA GLU A 2 -8.25 -5.08 18.40
C GLU A 2 -8.12 -4.59 16.95
N LEU A 3 -7.00 -3.97 16.62
CA LEU A 3 -6.67 -3.58 15.26
C LEU A 3 -6.20 -4.84 14.54
N HIS A 4 -7.05 -5.42 13.68
CA HIS A 4 -6.67 -6.59 12.89
C HIS A 4 -5.86 -6.13 11.68
N GLN A 5 -4.54 -5.96 11.88
CA GLN A 5 -3.62 -5.51 10.84
C GLN A 5 -3.31 -6.58 9.78
N GLU A 6 -3.53 -7.85 10.13
CA GLU A 6 -3.17 -9.02 9.31
C GLU A 6 -3.78 -8.97 7.91
N GLY A 7 -5.08 -8.67 7.81
CA GLY A 7 -5.78 -8.61 6.52
C GLY A 7 -5.25 -7.47 5.63
N HIS A 8 -4.96 -6.31 6.21
CA HIS A 8 -4.39 -5.17 5.48
C HIS A 8 -2.95 -5.43 5.04
N ILE A 9 -2.13 -6.09 5.86
CA ILE A 9 -0.79 -6.53 5.47
C ILE A 9 -0.87 -7.51 4.29
N GLY A 10 -1.78 -8.49 4.36
CA GLY A 10 -2.03 -9.43 3.27
C GLY A 10 -2.44 -8.75 1.97
N LEU A 11 -3.40 -7.83 2.03
CA LEU A 11 -3.83 -7.03 0.88
C LEU A 11 -2.72 -6.15 0.32
N CYS A 12 -1.89 -5.56 1.18
CA CYS A 12 -0.72 -4.78 0.77
C CYS A 12 0.24 -5.65 -0.05
N LEU A 13 0.59 -6.85 0.45
CA LEU A 13 1.40 -7.81 -0.28
C LEU A 13 0.78 -8.19 -1.64
N LEU A 14 -0.53 -8.45 -1.70
CA LEU A 14 -1.23 -8.76 -2.94
C LEU A 14 -1.14 -7.62 -3.96
N PHE A 15 -1.42 -6.38 -3.53
CA PHE A 15 -1.38 -5.20 -4.39
C PHE A 15 0.03 -4.88 -4.87
N TYR A 16 1.04 -5.17 -4.04
CA TYR A 16 2.43 -4.86 -4.34
C TYR A 16 3.12 -5.94 -5.17
N THR A 17 2.58 -7.17 -5.20
CA THR A 17 3.13 -8.30 -5.96
C THR A 17 3.43 -7.98 -7.43
N PRO A 18 2.55 -7.31 -8.21
CA PRO A 18 2.85 -6.95 -9.60
C PRO A 18 4.08 -6.06 -9.75
N ILE A 19 4.36 -5.18 -8.76
CA ILE A 19 5.54 -4.31 -8.77
C ILE A 19 6.81 -5.11 -8.55
N VAL A 20 6.80 -6.04 -7.59
CA VAL A 20 7.95 -6.91 -7.34
C VAL A 20 8.21 -7.81 -8.54
N TYR A 21 7.19 -8.49 -9.06
CA TYR A 21 7.31 -9.34 -10.24
C TYR A 21 7.88 -8.57 -11.44
N THR A 22 7.30 -7.42 -11.77
CA THR A 22 7.74 -6.60 -12.91
C THR A 22 9.16 -6.08 -12.69
N GLY A 23 9.45 -5.58 -11.49
CA GLY A 23 10.76 -5.06 -11.12
C GLY A 23 11.87 -6.09 -11.31
N GLN A 24 11.64 -7.33 -10.91
CA GLN A 24 12.60 -8.42 -11.13
C GLN A 24 12.87 -8.66 -12.62
N HIS A 25 11.81 -8.73 -13.44
CA HIS A 25 11.94 -9.04 -14.87
C HIS A 25 12.60 -7.92 -15.69
N ILE A 26 12.58 -6.68 -15.20
CA ILE A 26 13.28 -5.55 -15.82
C ILE A 26 14.65 -5.25 -15.15
N GLY A 27 15.12 -6.13 -14.27
CA GLY A 27 16.46 -6.05 -13.68
C GLY A 27 16.60 -5.07 -12.51
N VAL A 28 15.52 -4.69 -11.83
CA VAL A 28 15.60 -3.93 -10.58
C VAL A 28 16.31 -4.78 -9.51
N PRO A 29 17.36 -4.27 -8.84
CA PRO A 29 18.05 -5.00 -7.79
C PRO A 29 17.08 -5.50 -6.71
N TRP A 30 17.18 -6.79 -6.36
CA TRP A 30 16.28 -7.45 -5.40
C TRP A 30 16.21 -6.72 -4.05
N ILE A 31 17.33 -6.14 -3.59
CA ILE A 31 17.39 -5.41 -2.33
C ILE A 31 16.46 -4.18 -2.34
N LEU A 32 16.32 -3.49 -3.48
CA LEU A 32 15.41 -2.35 -3.61
C LEU A 32 13.95 -2.80 -3.54
N LEU A 33 13.62 -3.95 -4.14
CA LEU A 33 12.27 -4.51 -4.11
C LEU A 33 11.88 -5.01 -2.71
N ILE A 34 12.82 -5.56 -1.95
CA ILE A 34 12.60 -5.94 -0.55
C ILE A 34 12.39 -4.70 0.31
N LEU A 35 13.25 -3.68 0.18
CA LEU A 35 13.12 -2.43 0.93
C LEU A 35 11.83 -1.69 0.60
N SER A 36 11.43 -1.69 -0.68
CA SER A 36 10.19 -1.07 -1.11
C SER A 36 8.97 -1.82 -0.61
N THR A 37 8.98 -3.15 -0.60
CA THR A 37 7.93 -3.96 0.02
C THR A 37 7.85 -3.73 1.53
N ALA A 38 8.99 -3.74 2.22
CA ALA A 38 9.04 -3.49 3.66
C ALA A 38 8.48 -2.09 4.00
N THR A 39 8.80 -1.09 3.17
CA THR A 39 8.22 0.25 3.28
C THR A 39 6.71 0.22 3.08
N ALA A 40 6.21 -0.44 2.02
CA ALA A 40 4.78 -0.54 1.73
C ALA A 40 4.00 -1.15 2.92
N ILE A 41 4.49 -2.26 3.47
CA ILE A 41 3.88 -2.91 4.64
C ILE A 41 3.88 -1.98 5.85
N SER A 42 5.00 -1.29 6.11
CA SER A 42 5.16 -0.41 7.26
C SER A 42 4.17 0.77 7.24
N ILE A 43 3.81 1.24 6.04
CA ILE A 43 2.91 2.38 5.87
C ILE A 43 1.46 1.98 5.54
N ALA A 44 1.18 0.68 5.31
CA ALA A 44 -0.13 0.19 4.87
C ALA A 44 -1.27 0.61 5.82
N ASN A 45 -1.01 0.59 7.13
CA ASN A 45 -2.00 0.96 8.16
C ASN A 45 -1.95 2.44 8.57
N ILE A 46 -1.20 3.30 7.87
CA ILE A 46 -1.23 4.76 8.13
C ILE A 46 -2.64 5.34 8.12
N PRO A 47 -3.58 4.91 7.24
CA PRO A 47 -4.92 5.49 7.24
C PRO A 47 -5.63 5.41 8.61
N ASP A 48 -5.40 4.33 9.34
CA ASP A 48 -6.01 4.07 10.66
C ASP A 48 -5.33 4.81 11.81
N ILE A 49 -4.38 5.72 11.54
CA ILE A 49 -3.96 6.73 12.51
C ILE A 49 -5.16 7.60 12.93
N ASP A 50 -6.19 7.69 12.10
CA ASP A 50 -7.46 8.34 12.45
C ASP A 50 -8.15 7.77 13.70
N LEU A 51 -7.91 6.50 14.06
CA LEU A 51 -8.41 5.90 15.29
C LEU A 51 -7.67 6.38 16.54
N LYS A 52 -6.51 7.02 16.38
CA LYS A 52 -5.60 7.45 17.45
C LYS A 52 -5.67 8.96 17.71
N THR A 53 -6.54 9.68 17.02
CA THR A 53 -6.64 11.13 17.12
C THR A 53 -8.08 11.61 16.98
N THR A 54 -8.39 12.75 17.60
CA THR A 54 -9.69 13.43 17.44
C THR A 54 -9.71 14.40 16.25
N PHE A 55 -8.55 14.70 15.65
CA PHE A 55 -8.43 15.64 14.53
C PHE A 55 -8.83 15.05 13.19
N LEU A 56 -8.79 13.73 13.05
CA LEU A 56 -9.15 13.01 11.83
C LEU A 56 -10.47 12.28 12.04
N SER A 57 -11.40 12.44 11.10
CA SER A 57 -12.62 11.63 11.08
C SER A 57 -12.29 10.21 10.66
N HIS A 58 -12.83 9.22 11.37
CA HIS A 58 -12.62 7.82 11.00
C HIS A 58 -13.16 7.54 9.59
N ARG A 59 -12.32 6.96 8.73
CA ARG A 59 -12.57 6.73 7.29
C ARG A 59 -12.87 8.01 6.50
N GLY A 60 -12.28 9.11 6.96
CA GLY A 60 -12.32 10.42 6.32
C GLY A 60 -11.21 10.57 5.28
N PHE A 61 -10.48 11.69 5.36
CA PHE A 61 -9.44 12.06 4.39
C PHE A 61 -8.39 10.98 4.16
N THR A 62 -7.95 10.30 5.21
CA THR A 62 -6.93 9.24 5.18
C THR A 62 -7.32 8.00 4.38
N HIS A 63 -8.61 7.80 4.09
CA HIS A 63 -9.13 6.65 3.35
C HIS A 63 -9.60 7.06 1.93
N THR A 64 -8.88 8.00 1.31
CA THR A 64 -9.18 8.52 -0.03
C THR A 64 -8.06 8.28 -1.03
N ILE A 65 -8.42 8.25 -2.31
CA ILE A 65 -7.45 8.23 -3.42
C ILE A 65 -6.58 9.49 -3.40
N LEU A 66 -7.11 10.63 -2.95
CA LEU A 66 -6.32 11.84 -2.76
C LEU A 66 -5.20 11.62 -1.74
N PHE A 67 -5.50 11.02 -0.59
CA PHE A 67 -4.48 10.68 0.40
C PHE A 67 -3.48 9.65 -0.15
N ALA A 68 -3.95 8.66 -0.92
CA ALA A 68 -3.05 7.72 -1.60
C ALA A 68 -2.08 8.43 -2.57
N LEU A 69 -2.56 9.41 -3.34
CA LEU A 69 -1.73 10.21 -4.24
C LEU A 69 -0.71 11.07 -3.49
N ILE A 70 -1.10 11.65 -2.35
CA ILE A 70 -0.20 12.43 -1.49
C ILE A 70 0.89 11.52 -0.91
N THR A 71 0.50 10.38 -0.34
CA THR A 71 1.47 9.42 0.23
C THR A 71 2.38 8.84 -0.84
N GLY A 72 1.86 8.48 -2.01
CA GLY A 72 2.67 8.08 -3.17
C GLY A 72 3.67 9.17 -3.56
N THR A 73 3.20 10.39 -3.81
CA THR A 73 4.09 11.50 -4.19
C THR A 73 5.18 11.74 -3.14
N THR A 74 4.80 11.71 -1.86
CA THR A 74 5.72 11.92 -0.73
C THR A 74 6.79 10.82 -0.69
N THR A 75 6.38 9.55 -0.74
CA THR A 75 7.31 8.40 -0.74
C THR A 75 8.21 8.38 -1.98
N GLY A 76 7.69 8.75 -3.14
CA GLY A 76 8.47 8.95 -4.38
C GLY A 76 9.60 9.96 -4.19
N PHE A 77 9.29 11.16 -3.69
CA PHE A 77 10.31 12.18 -3.46
C PHE A 77 11.27 11.82 -2.33
N LEU A 78 10.82 11.10 -1.30
CA LEU A 78 11.71 10.57 -0.26
C LEU A 78 12.72 9.56 -0.84
N TYR A 79 12.27 8.65 -1.70
CA TYR A 79 13.13 7.68 -2.37
C TYR A 79 14.17 8.38 -3.25
N LEU A 80 13.72 9.33 -4.07
CA LEU A 80 14.60 10.13 -4.90
C LEU A 80 15.62 10.94 -4.07
N GLY A 81 15.16 11.55 -2.98
CA GLY A 81 16.00 12.30 -2.05
C GLY A 81 17.08 11.44 -1.40
N ILE A 82 16.71 10.28 -0.87
CA ILE A 82 17.66 9.31 -0.27
C ILE A 82 18.66 8.83 -1.32
N ALA A 83 18.19 8.43 -2.51
CA ALA A 83 19.08 7.99 -3.59
C ALA A 83 20.11 9.08 -3.97
N SER A 84 19.66 10.34 -4.03
CA SER A 84 20.51 11.48 -4.39
C SER A 84 21.63 11.76 -3.37
N LEU A 85 21.60 11.17 -2.16
CA LEU A 85 22.68 11.26 -1.17
C LEU A 85 23.89 10.41 -1.53
N PHE A 86 23.71 9.37 -2.36
CA PHE A 86 24.76 8.38 -2.62
C PHE A 86 25.55 8.68 -3.89
N ASN A 87 24.94 9.27 -4.92
CA ASN A 87 25.59 9.82 -6.12
C ASN A 87 24.56 10.46 -7.06
N PRO A 88 24.97 11.36 -7.98
CA PRO A 88 24.11 11.79 -9.07
C PRO A 88 23.88 10.62 -10.03
N PHE A 89 22.62 10.19 -10.14
CA PHE A 89 22.21 9.17 -11.10
C PHE A 89 21.76 9.77 -12.45
N PRO A 90 21.85 9.00 -13.56
CA PRO A 90 21.20 9.34 -14.82
C PRO A 90 19.70 9.62 -14.65
N LEU A 91 19.12 10.42 -15.56
CA LEU A 91 17.73 10.86 -15.46
C LEU A 91 16.75 9.67 -15.39
N GLU A 92 17.02 8.62 -16.15
CA GLU A 92 16.22 7.41 -16.27
C GLU A 92 16.13 6.69 -14.92
N ILE A 93 17.26 6.58 -14.21
CA ILE A 93 17.33 5.97 -12.89
C ILE A 93 16.59 6.83 -11.86
N ARG A 94 16.72 8.16 -11.92
CA ARG A 94 15.98 9.07 -11.04
C ARG A 94 14.46 8.92 -11.22
N ILE A 95 14.00 8.83 -12.47
CA ILE A 95 12.59 8.58 -12.80
C ILE A 95 12.15 7.22 -12.27
N ALA A 96 12.94 6.16 -12.48
CA ALA A 96 12.62 4.83 -11.98
C ALA A 96 12.50 4.77 -10.44
N VAL A 97 13.44 5.41 -9.73
CA VAL A 97 13.41 5.50 -8.25
C VAL A 97 12.20 6.30 -7.76
N LEU A 98 11.91 7.44 -8.41
CA LEU A 98 10.73 8.26 -8.10
C LEU A 98 9.44 7.45 -8.30
N LEU A 99 9.32 6.72 -9.41
CA LEU A 99 8.17 5.88 -9.73
C LEU A 99 8.03 4.71 -8.75
N LEU A 100 9.12 4.02 -8.42
CA LEU A 100 9.10 2.94 -7.43
C LEU A 100 8.62 3.44 -6.07
N GLY A 101 9.17 4.56 -5.60
CA GLY A 101 8.72 5.19 -4.36
C GLY A 101 7.25 5.60 -4.44
N PHE A 102 6.82 6.22 -5.54
CA PHE A 102 5.42 6.58 -5.74
C PHE A 102 4.48 5.39 -5.65
N LEU A 103 4.79 4.31 -6.37
CA LEU A 103 4.00 3.07 -6.37
C LEU A 103 3.98 2.43 -4.98
N THR A 104 5.09 2.53 -4.23
CA THR A 104 5.18 2.07 -2.83
C THR A 104 4.15 2.74 -1.94
N GLY A 105 4.12 4.07 -1.89
CA GLY A 105 3.12 4.79 -1.09
C GLY A 105 1.70 4.63 -1.61
N PHE A 106 1.51 4.77 -2.92
CA PHE A 106 0.19 4.73 -3.53
C PHE A 106 -0.50 3.37 -3.37
N LEU A 107 0.22 2.28 -3.64
CA LEU A 107 -0.33 0.93 -3.53
C LEU A 107 -0.55 0.49 -2.09
N ALA A 108 0.30 0.92 -1.15
CA ALA A 108 0.07 0.68 0.26
C ALA A 108 -1.28 1.26 0.71
N ILE A 109 -1.55 2.54 0.43
CA ILE A 109 -2.81 3.19 0.84
C ILE A 109 -4.00 2.65 0.07
N THR A 110 -3.88 2.41 -1.25
CA THR A 110 -5.02 1.87 -2.02
C THR A 110 -5.37 0.44 -1.62
N SER A 111 -4.40 -0.38 -1.20
CA SER A 111 -4.68 -1.71 -0.63
C SER A 111 -5.49 -1.63 0.66
N HIS A 112 -5.22 -0.64 1.52
CA HIS A 112 -5.97 -0.37 2.74
C HIS A 112 -7.42 0.02 2.42
N ILE A 113 -7.59 0.99 1.52
CA ILE A 113 -8.90 1.44 1.03
C ILE A 113 -9.68 0.26 0.45
N ALA A 114 -9.05 -0.57 -0.38
CA ALA A 114 -9.67 -1.75 -0.96
C ALA A 114 -10.16 -2.73 0.11
N GLY A 115 -9.34 -3.00 1.13
CA GLY A 115 -9.73 -3.82 2.28
C GLY A 115 -10.96 -3.27 3.00
N ASP A 116 -10.99 -1.95 3.25
CA ASP A 116 -12.12 -1.32 3.91
C ASP A 116 -13.39 -1.28 3.06
N MET A 117 -13.28 -1.22 1.73
CA MET A 117 -14.41 -1.38 0.81
C MET A 117 -15.08 -2.76 0.95
N LEU A 118 -14.35 -3.80 1.37
CA LEU A 118 -14.93 -5.14 1.59
C LEU A 118 -15.85 -5.20 2.83
N THR A 119 -15.73 -4.23 3.73
CA THR A 119 -16.43 -4.22 5.03
C THR A 119 -17.75 -3.43 4.98
N PRO A 120 -18.74 -3.73 5.86
CA PRO A 120 -20.02 -3.02 5.91
C PRO A 120 -19.91 -1.50 6.15
N MET A 121 -18.89 -1.07 6.88
CA MET A 121 -18.67 0.36 7.13
C MET A 121 -18.28 1.09 5.84
N GLY A 122 -17.50 0.44 4.96
CA GLY A 122 -17.07 0.99 3.67
C GLY A 122 -16.20 2.24 3.79
N VAL A 123 -15.94 2.88 2.66
CA VAL A 123 -15.13 4.12 2.55
C VAL A 123 -15.69 5.04 1.46
N LYS A 124 -15.23 6.29 1.42
CA LYS A 124 -15.58 7.28 0.38
C LYS A 124 -14.33 7.64 -0.41
N PRO A 125 -13.85 6.77 -1.30
CA PRO A 125 -12.49 6.87 -1.84
C PRO A 125 -12.28 8.12 -2.69
N TYR A 126 -13.35 8.69 -3.25
CA TYR A 126 -13.30 9.86 -4.13
C TYR A 126 -13.63 11.19 -3.42
N TRP A 127 -13.73 11.21 -2.09
CA TRP A 127 -13.83 12.46 -1.34
C TRP A 127 -12.53 13.27 -1.51
N PRO A 128 -12.57 14.62 -1.61
CA PRO A 128 -13.73 15.51 -1.49
C PRO A 128 -14.52 15.72 -2.79
N LEU A 129 -14.06 15.19 -3.94
CA LEU A 129 -14.72 15.39 -5.24
C LEU A 129 -16.10 14.74 -5.30
N LYS A 130 -16.26 13.56 -4.69
CA LYS A 130 -17.53 12.84 -4.62
C LYS A 130 -17.73 12.22 -3.25
N ASN A 131 -18.88 12.49 -2.63
CA ASN A 131 -19.25 11.95 -1.32
C ASN A 131 -19.93 10.56 -1.40
N LYS A 132 -19.52 9.71 -2.36
CA LYS A 132 -20.14 8.39 -2.59
C LYS A 132 -19.45 7.32 -1.74
N LYS A 133 -20.21 6.66 -0.86
CA LYS A 133 -19.74 5.51 -0.09
C LYS A 133 -19.67 4.27 -0.99
N ILE A 134 -18.57 3.52 -0.91
CA ILE A 134 -18.41 2.21 -1.50
C ILE A 134 -18.23 1.19 -0.39
N SER A 135 -19.05 0.14 -0.42
CA SER A 135 -19.03 -0.97 0.52
C SER A 135 -19.61 -2.21 -0.18
N LEU A 136 -18.87 -3.32 -0.14
CA LEU A 136 -19.33 -4.63 -0.60
C LEU A 136 -19.97 -5.43 0.53
N SER A 137 -19.73 -5.05 1.80
CA SER A 137 -20.32 -5.66 2.99
C SER A 137 -20.17 -7.20 3.06
N LEU A 138 -19.02 -7.72 2.63
CA LEU A 138 -18.75 -9.17 2.57
C LEU A 138 -18.51 -9.78 3.95
N PHE A 139 -17.77 -9.08 4.81
CA PHE A 139 -17.47 -9.51 6.18
C PHE A 139 -17.15 -8.32 7.08
N LYS A 140 -17.34 -8.48 8.39
CA LYS A 140 -16.94 -7.44 9.37
C LYS A 140 -15.41 -7.34 9.42
N ALA A 141 -14.88 -6.13 9.65
CA ALA A 141 -13.44 -5.89 9.78
C ALA A 141 -12.76 -6.82 10.82
N ARG A 142 -13.49 -7.17 11.89
CA ARG A 142 -13.04 -8.10 12.94
C ARG A 142 -13.13 -9.59 12.62
N ASN A 143 -13.46 -9.96 11.38
CA ASN A 143 -13.55 -11.37 10.98
C ASN A 143 -12.14 -11.97 10.89
N ARG A 144 -11.76 -12.77 11.91
CA ARG A 144 -10.44 -13.40 11.98
C ARG A 144 -10.15 -14.28 10.77
N LEU A 145 -11.11 -15.10 10.32
CA LEU A 145 -10.94 -15.96 9.16
C LEU A 145 -10.62 -15.16 7.89
N ALA A 146 -11.34 -14.06 7.64
CA ALA A 146 -11.07 -13.20 6.49
C ALA A 146 -9.66 -12.60 6.56
N ASN A 147 -9.27 -12.07 7.73
CA ASN A 147 -7.92 -11.51 7.94
C ASN A 147 -6.82 -12.55 7.70
N THR A 148 -6.98 -13.77 8.24
CA THR A 148 -6.03 -14.86 8.02
C THR A 148 -5.95 -15.28 6.56
N ILE A 149 -7.09 -15.36 5.85
CA ILE A 149 -7.11 -15.69 4.41
C ILE A 149 -6.37 -14.64 3.59
N PHE A 150 -6.63 -13.35 3.81
CA PHE A 150 -5.92 -12.29 3.07
C PHE A 150 -4.44 -12.27 3.37
N LEU A 151 -4.04 -12.48 4.63
CA LEU A 151 -2.63 -12.61 5.01
C LEU A 151 -1.97 -13.80 4.30
N ALA A 152 -2.58 -14.98 4.37
CA ALA A 152 -2.06 -16.19 3.74
C ALA A 152 -1.95 -16.06 2.21
N LEU A 153 -3.00 -15.56 1.55
CA LEU A 153 -3.00 -15.32 0.10
C LEU A 153 -1.93 -14.30 -0.29
N GLY A 154 -1.80 -13.20 0.47
CA GLY A 154 -0.77 -12.18 0.24
C GLY A 154 0.63 -12.75 0.32
N ILE A 155 0.93 -13.52 1.38
CA ILE A 155 2.24 -14.18 1.53
C ILE A 155 2.48 -15.15 0.37
N ILE A 156 1.54 -16.04 0.06
CA ILE A 156 1.70 -17.07 -0.97
C ILE A 156 1.94 -16.44 -2.35
N ILE A 157 1.13 -15.47 -2.74
CA ILE A 157 1.22 -14.84 -4.06
C ILE A 157 2.50 -14.00 -4.16
N TYR A 158 2.84 -13.26 -3.10
CA TYR A 158 4.08 -12.48 -3.06
C TYR A 158 5.33 -13.36 -3.13
N THR A 159 5.44 -14.41 -2.32
CA THR A 159 6.61 -15.31 -2.34
C THR A 159 6.70 -16.09 -3.65
N SER A 160 5.57 -16.51 -4.22
CA SER A 160 5.53 -17.16 -5.53
C SER A 160 6.05 -16.24 -6.64
N SER A 161 5.77 -14.93 -6.56
CA SER A 161 6.30 -13.96 -7.52
C SER A 161 7.82 -13.84 -7.46
N ILE A 162 8.39 -13.92 -6.25
CA ILE A 162 9.84 -13.89 -6.05
C ILE A 162 10.46 -15.18 -6.55
N TRP A 163 9.85 -16.33 -6.26
CA TRP A 163 10.37 -17.65 -6.62
C TRP A 163 10.50 -17.86 -8.13
N GLN A 164 9.55 -17.34 -8.92
CA GLN A 164 9.60 -17.46 -10.39
C GLN A 164 10.76 -16.69 -11.04
N ALA A 165 11.42 -15.80 -10.28
CA ALA A 165 12.51 -14.96 -10.77
C ALA A 165 13.91 -15.45 -10.33
N LEU A 166 14.00 -16.57 -9.60
CA LEU A 166 15.25 -17.26 -9.23
C LEU A 166 15.52 -18.44 -10.17
#